data_AF-A0A5B9P7S6-F1
#
_entry.id   AF-A0A5B9P7S6-F1
#
_cell.length_a   1.000
_cell.length_b   1.000
_cell.length_c   1.000
_cell.angle_alpha   90.00
_cell.angle_beta   90.00
_cell.angle_gamma   90.00
#
_symmetry.space_group_name_H-M   'P 1'
#
loop_
_entity.id
_entity.type
_entity.pdbx_description
1 polymer ?
#
loop_
_entity_poly.entity_id
_entity_poly.type
_entity_poly.pdbx_seq_one_letter_code
_entity_poly.pdbx_strand_id
1 'polypeptide(L)'
;MTALCVLSMLVSAAAADDNELLSVFSESSVGSQGTFEFTATNETDLSGSQWGFGVNEESVYHAALKHTQAAGVANRDWEIRVGQGGQIYSIRSEVGEIVPPQSLGRPFMDEVFQAISVDTSLRDNGNQAAFYHQAGYYSDGDNVTQPTFAPLLASGSADANSWSTLSLAVQADTNSNPQQPSGLLNYQRTRDLGDGVIEVTHSIYNFGDHTVDFHNLPWGGVRKTEFDHMLVSNPGGGFAEREIKSFGEPKGQVVLAENTNGWAAFTEGTQGTDRGLAYVFGNSDTHQSEQWQTNKSSWRWGDGGGDVIGIPIRNFNVGTFRRFVDVEPGDLFESRYFMVLGDVDHIESTIEDRGLSGEAMYDKIRIREQDASTLSWRVVTDNGSITVLETGVNVPSNFRTYAKPVSGSKPLFLLEDTEGRQYLSVDAYAISDFPWGGETTYKGLLGFVLPSDLAGENGPYVDLESLLPNGFYLNSDQSVTMLALSGNSAVPEPSGWALLLFALRYLLFPVRNRKRCC
;
A
#
# COMPACT_ATOMS: atom_id res chain seq x y z
N MET A 1 20.71 -57.65 -7.16
CA MET A 1 20.95 -56.81 -5.97
C MET A 1 21.63 -55.54 -6.43
N THR A 2 20.87 -54.45 -6.57
CA THR A 2 21.27 -53.03 -6.40
C THR A 2 20.07 -52.19 -6.85
N ALA A 3 19.20 -51.85 -5.91
CA ALA A 3 18.16 -50.85 -6.10
C ALA A 3 18.74 -49.50 -5.67
N LEU A 4 18.80 -48.55 -6.61
CA LEU A 4 19.22 -47.18 -6.35
C LEU A 4 17.97 -46.40 -5.91
N CYS A 5 17.90 -46.08 -4.62
CA CYS A 5 16.96 -45.08 -4.09
C CYS A 5 17.39 -43.70 -4.58
N VAL A 6 16.58 -43.05 -5.41
CA VAL A 6 16.66 -41.60 -5.62
C VAL A 6 15.67 -40.97 -4.67
N LEU A 7 16.21 -40.38 -3.61
CA LEU A 7 15.52 -39.54 -2.64
C LEU A 7 15.23 -38.20 -3.32
N SER A 8 13.97 -37.93 -3.67
CA SER A 8 13.52 -36.62 -4.11
C SER A 8 13.41 -35.69 -2.90
N MET A 9 14.49 -34.96 -2.60
CA MET A 9 14.41 -33.75 -1.79
C MET A 9 13.72 -32.67 -2.62
N LEU A 10 12.44 -32.43 -2.34
CA LEU A 10 11.76 -31.20 -2.74
C LEU A 10 12.27 -30.10 -1.80
N VAL A 11 13.26 -29.34 -2.24
CA VAL A 11 13.54 -28.02 -1.70
C VAL A 11 12.44 -27.11 -2.25
N SER A 12 11.49 -26.70 -1.41
CA SER A 12 10.65 -25.54 -1.71
C SER A 12 11.54 -24.30 -1.70
N ALA A 13 12.09 -23.96 -2.87
CA ALA A 13 12.44 -22.58 -3.13
C ALA A 13 11.12 -21.88 -3.44
N ALA A 14 10.62 -21.06 -2.52
CA ALA A 14 9.64 -20.03 -2.86
C ALA A 14 10.32 -19.17 -3.92
N ALA A 15 9.88 -19.27 -5.17
CA ALA A 15 10.28 -18.32 -6.19
C ALA A 15 9.72 -16.97 -5.72
N ALA A 16 10.59 -15.99 -5.50
CA ALA A 16 10.18 -14.60 -5.62
C ALA A 16 9.61 -14.48 -7.04
N ASP A 17 8.30 -14.29 -7.16
CA ASP A 17 7.73 -13.81 -8.42
C ASP A 17 8.21 -12.37 -8.53
N ASP A 18 9.21 -12.12 -9.37
CA ASP A 18 9.73 -10.79 -9.70
C ASP A 18 8.60 -9.96 -10.34
N ASN A 19 7.71 -9.43 -9.51
CA ASN A 19 6.69 -8.50 -9.94
C ASN A 19 7.33 -7.12 -10.05
N GLU A 20 7.87 -6.83 -11.24
CA GLU A 20 8.54 -5.56 -11.56
C GLU A 20 7.69 -4.32 -11.22
N LEU A 21 6.35 -4.42 -11.18
CA LEU A 21 5.48 -3.34 -10.72
C LEU A 21 5.77 -2.93 -9.28
N LEU A 22 6.22 -3.84 -8.43
CA LEU A 22 6.47 -3.61 -7.00
C LEU A 22 7.90 -3.14 -6.70
N SER A 23 8.74 -2.93 -7.72
CA SER A 23 10.15 -2.59 -7.54
C SER A 23 10.42 -1.08 -7.51
N VAL A 24 9.53 -0.29 -6.89
CA VAL A 24 9.61 1.19 -6.88
C VAL A 24 10.44 1.77 -5.73
N PHE A 25 10.68 0.99 -4.69
CA PHE A 25 11.21 1.49 -3.43
C PHE A 25 12.71 1.80 -3.51
N SER A 26 13.15 2.88 -2.87
CA SER A 26 14.59 3.08 -2.65
C SER A 26 15.17 1.97 -1.77
N GLU A 27 16.46 1.72 -1.92
CA GLU A 27 17.18 0.78 -1.05
C GLU A 27 17.17 1.25 0.41
N SER A 28 17.21 0.29 1.33
CA SER A 28 17.38 0.54 2.76
C SER A 28 18.78 0.17 3.20
N SER A 29 19.47 1.08 3.88
CA SER A 29 20.77 0.83 4.51
C SER A 29 20.67 -0.05 5.74
N VAL A 30 19.47 -0.20 6.31
CA VAL A 30 19.27 -1.00 7.52
C VAL A 30 19.24 -2.48 7.15
N GLY A 31 20.30 -3.18 7.56
CA GLY A 31 20.40 -4.63 7.44
C GLY A 31 19.52 -5.35 8.46
N SER A 32 19.08 -6.56 8.11
CA SER A 32 18.44 -7.47 9.05
C SER A 32 19.42 -7.92 10.14
N GLN A 33 18.93 -8.12 11.37
CA GLN A 33 19.73 -8.61 12.49
C GLN A 33 19.13 -9.88 13.09
N GLY A 34 19.99 -10.69 13.70
CA GLY A 34 19.60 -11.98 14.29
C GLY A 34 19.37 -13.08 13.26
N THR A 35 18.94 -14.23 13.77
CA THR A 35 18.53 -15.38 12.95
C THR A 35 17.04 -15.55 13.13
N PHE A 36 16.29 -15.47 12.05
CA PHE A 36 14.84 -15.57 12.08
C PHE A 36 14.31 -16.23 10.81
N GLU A 37 13.07 -16.68 10.89
CA GLU A 37 12.29 -17.15 9.75
C GLU A 37 11.20 -16.11 9.44
N PHE A 38 11.16 -15.67 8.19
CA PHE A 38 10.07 -14.88 7.65
C PHE A 38 9.25 -15.73 6.69
N THR A 39 7.94 -15.65 6.81
CA THR A 39 7.01 -16.27 5.86
C THR A 39 5.96 -15.25 5.43
N ALA A 40 5.61 -15.30 4.16
CA ALA A 40 4.49 -14.57 3.59
C ALA A 40 3.60 -15.53 2.81
N THR A 41 2.29 -15.44 2.97
CA THR A 41 1.34 -16.29 2.24
C THR A 41 0.03 -15.56 1.96
N ASN A 42 -0.57 -15.89 0.82
CA ASN A 42 -1.93 -15.49 0.45
C ASN A 42 -2.92 -16.65 0.69
N GLU A 43 -2.45 -17.79 1.20
CA GLU A 43 -3.33 -18.85 1.68
C GLU A 43 -4.02 -18.36 2.95
N THR A 44 -5.35 -18.43 2.97
CA THR A 44 -6.18 -17.93 4.08
C THR A 44 -5.67 -18.41 5.44
N ASP A 45 -5.15 -17.45 6.19
CA ASP A 45 -4.63 -17.62 7.54
C ASP A 45 -5.15 -16.45 8.36
N LEU A 46 -6.36 -16.56 8.89
CA LEU A 46 -6.97 -15.49 9.67
C LEU A 46 -6.25 -15.32 11.01
N SER A 47 -6.22 -14.10 11.51
CA SER A 47 -5.55 -13.75 12.76
C SER A 47 -6.11 -14.53 13.97
N GLY A 48 -7.39 -14.91 13.95
CA GLY A 48 -8.08 -15.47 15.12
C GLY A 48 -8.38 -14.42 16.21
N SER A 49 -8.15 -13.14 15.91
CA SER A 49 -8.43 -12.02 16.80
C SER A 49 -9.92 -11.74 16.95
N GLN A 50 -10.28 -11.06 18.04
CA GLN A 50 -11.65 -10.58 18.24
C GLN A 50 -11.82 -9.21 17.60
N TRP A 51 -12.70 -9.16 16.61
CA TRP A 51 -13.10 -7.96 15.88
C TRP A 51 -14.41 -7.39 16.44
N GLY A 52 -14.76 -6.17 16.01
CA GLY A 52 -16.03 -5.54 16.39
C GLY A 52 -17.24 -6.41 16.01
N PHE A 53 -18.36 -6.21 16.71
CA PHE A 53 -19.59 -6.95 16.45
C PHE A 53 -19.99 -6.85 14.97
N GLY A 54 -20.28 -7.99 14.33
CA GLY A 54 -20.73 -8.04 12.93
C GLY A 54 -19.61 -7.87 11.88
N VAL A 55 -18.34 -7.79 12.30
CA VAL A 55 -17.20 -7.68 11.39
C VAL A 55 -16.59 -9.05 11.13
N ASN A 56 -16.45 -9.43 9.85
CA ASN A 56 -15.82 -10.68 9.43
C ASN A 56 -14.44 -10.43 8.82
N GLU A 57 -13.40 -11.01 9.42
CA GLU A 57 -12.02 -10.91 8.94
C GLU A 57 -11.83 -11.46 7.52
N GLU A 58 -12.59 -12.50 7.14
CA GLU A 58 -12.51 -13.08 5.79
C GLU A 58 -12.80 -12.06 4.69
N SER A 59 -13.57 -11.00 5.02
CA SER A 59 -13.88 -9.95 4.05
C SER A 59 -12.69 -9.08 3.70
N VAL A 60 -11.73 -8.89 4.62
CA VAL A 60 -10.57 -8.02 4.44
C VAL A 60 -9.31 -8.79 4.11
N TYR A 61 -9.20 -10.07 4.49
CA TYR A 61 -7.95 -10.83 4.37
C TYR A 61 -7.38 -10.82 2.95
N HIS A 62 -6.09 -10.49 2.83
CA HIS A 62 -5.31 -10.64 1.60
C HIS A 62 -4.06 -11.52 1.81
N ALA A 63 -3.23 -11.19 2.80
CA ALA A 63 -2.01 -11.93 3.07
C ALA A 63 -1.67 -11.98 4.57
N ALA A 64 -0.92 -13.01 4.96
CA ALA A 64 -0.33 -13.16 6.29
C ALA A 64 1.19 -13.12 6.21
N LEU A 65 1.80 -12.31 7.05
CA LEU A 65 3.25 -12.20 7.21
C LEU A 65 3.61 -12.66 8.62
N LYS A 66 4.62 -13.49 8.78
CA LYS A 66 5.04 -13.99 10.10
C LYS A 66 6.54 -13.95 10.25
N HIS A 67 6.97 -13.48 11.40
CA HIS A 67 8.33 -13.53 11.89
C HIS A 67 8.40 -14.49 13.07
N THR A 68 9.37 -15.41 13.01
CA THR A 68 9.74 -16.26 14.14
C THR A 68 11.23 -16.13 14.40
N GLN A 69 11.61 -15.70 15.60
CA GLN A 69 12.99 -15.71 16.06
C GLN A 69 13.50 -17.16 16.17
N ALA A 70 14.67 -17.47 15.61
CA ALA A 70 15.28 -18.79 15.78
C ALA A 70 15.87 -18.97 17.19
N ALA A 71 16.27 -17.88 17.85
CA ALA A 71 16.72 -17.84 19.24
C ALA A 71 16.52 -16.42 19.80
N GLY A 72 15.90 -16.26 20.97
CA GLY A 72 15.65 -14.94 21.55
C GLY A 72 14.49 -14.93 22.55
N VAL A 73 14.07 -13.72 22.95
CA VAL A 73 12.89 -13.51 23.79
C VAL A 73 11.65 -13.56 22.91
N ALA A 74 10.64 -14.36 23.30
CA ALA A 74 9.41 -14.57 22.52
C ALA A 74 8.61 -13.27 22.27
N ASN A 75 8.89 -12.20 23.04
CA ASN A 75 8.23 -10.90 22.90
C ASN A 75 8.58 -10.12 21.62
N ARG A 76 9.41 -10.71 20.75
CA ARG A 76 9.87 -10.12 19.47
C ARG A 76 9.32 -10.85 18.25
N ASP A 77 8.60 -11.96 18.46
CA ASP A 77 7.83 -12.63 17.40
C ASP A 77 6.62 -11.78 17.03
N TRP A 78 6.27 -11.77 15.75
CA TRP A 78 5.09 -11.06 15.28
C TRP A 78 4.42 -11.73 14.10
N GLU A 79 3.12 -11.51 14.02
CA GLU A 79 2.32 -11.84 12.85
C GLU A 79 1.56 -10.60 12.37
N ILE A 80 1.68 -10.28 11.10
CA ILE A 80 0.94 -9.20 10.45
C ILE A 80 -0.10 -9.79 9.51
N ARG A 81 -1.26 -9.16 9.42
CA ARG A 81 -2.20 -9.39 8.30
C ARG A 81 -2.37 -8.13 7.47
N VAL A 82 -2.31 -8.35 6.16
CA VAL A 82 -2.48 -7.33 5.13
C VAL A 82 -3.87 -7.49 4.52
N GLY A 83 -4.57 -6.36 4.38
CA GLY A 83 -5.93 -6.30 3.89
C GLY A 83 -6.04 -6.13 2.38
N GLN A 84 -7.26 -6.23 1.86
CA GLN A 84 -7.57 -6.07 0.43
C GLN A 84 -7.27 -4.68 -0.14
N GLY A 85 -7.03 -3.65 0.68
CA GLY A 85 -6.51 -2.35 0.24
C GLY A 85 -4.98 -2.22 0.39
N GLY A 86 -4.30 -3.24 0.92
CA GLY A 86 -2.88 -3.23 1.26
C GLY A 86 -2.57 -2.70 2.67
N GLN A 87 -3.56 -2.21 3.40
CA GLN A 87 -3.42 -1.76 4.79
C GLN A 87 -3.04 -2.93 5.71
N ILE A 88 -2.29 -2.65 6.78
CA ILE A 88 -2.05 -3.61 7.86
C ILE A 88 -3.24 -3.52 8.83
N TYR A 89 -4.05 -4.59 8.89
CA TYR A 89 -5.26 -4.61 9.72
C TYR A 89 -5.12 -5.45 10.99
N SER A 90 -4.03 -6.21 11.13
CA SER A 90 -3.71 -7.01 12.32
C SER A 90 -2.22 -7.02 12.53
N ILE A 91 -1.81 -6.87 13.79
CA ILE A 91 -0.44 -7.06 14.28
C ILE A 91 -0.58 -7.84 15.58
N ARG A 92 -0.17 -9.10 15.57
CA ARG A 92 -0.17 -9.96 16.73
C ARG A 92 1.24 -10.18 17.23
N SER A 93 1.41 -10.20 18.55
CA SER A 93 2.61 -10.68 19.21
C SER A 93 2.24 -11.43 20.49
N GLU A 94 3.18 -11.62 21.42
CA GLU A 94 2.91 -12.27 22.70
C GLU A 94 1.85 -11.55 23.57
N VAL A 95 1.65 -10.23 23.37
CA VAL A 95 0.61 -9.48 24.08
C VAL A 95 -0.78 -9.76 23.51
N GLY A 96 -0.89 -10.45 22.38
CA GLY A 96 -2.14 -10.65 21.67
C GLY A 96 -2.24 -9.73 20.46
N GLU A 97 -3.44 -9.22 20.18
CA GLU A 97 -3.71 -8.36 19.03
C GLU A 97 -3.47 -6.90 19.41
N ILE A 98 -2.56 -6.24 18.70
CA ILE A 98 -2.22 -4.84 18.92
C ILE A 98 -3.18 -3.93 18.15
N VAL A 99 -3.65 -4.31 16.96
CA VAL A 99 -4.52 -3.45 16.15
C VAL A 99 -5.93 -3.40 16.74
N PRO A 100 -6.54 -2.21 16.92
CA PRO A 100 -7.86 -2.05 17.54
C PRO A 100 -8.97 -2.92 16.96
N PRO A 101 -10.02 -3.25 17.75
CA PRO A 101 -11.23 -3.81 17.20
C PRO A 101 -11.91 -2.76 16.30
N GLN A 102 -12.45 -3.25 15.18
CA GLN A 102 -13.04 -2.42 14.14
C GLN A 102 -14.37 -1.80 14.59
N SER A 103 -14.60 -0.52 14.28
CA SER A 103 -15.86 0.15 14.60
C SER A 103 -16.96 -0.12 13.56
N LEU A 104 -18.21 -0.14 14.03
CA LEU A 104 -19.38 -0.20 13.15
C LEU A 104 -19.41 1.05 12.25
N GLY A 105 -19.57 0.86 10.94
CA GLY A 105 -19.64 1.94 9.95
C GLY A 105 -18.32 2.27 9.23
N ARG A 106 -17.19 1.69 9.66
CA ARG A 106 -15.90 1.87 8.96
C ARG A 106 -14.92 0.72 9.20
N PRO A 107 -15.37 -0.54 9.17
CA PRO A 107 -14.52 -1.65 9.55
C PRO A 107 -13.38 -1.82 8.55
N PHE A 108 -12.18 -2.02 9.09
CA PHE A 108 -10.92 -2.16 8.38
C PHE A 108 -10.50 -0.94 7.56
N MET A 109 -11.06 0.24 7.87
CA MET A 109 -10.73 1.51 7.24
C MET A 109 -10.01 2.46 8.19
N ASP A 110 -10.50 2.67 9.41
CA ASP A 110 -9.89 3.63 10.36
C ASP A 110 -8.98 2.97 11.39
N GLU A 111 -9.40 1.82 11.92
CA GLU A 111 -8.66 1.05 12.92
C GLU A 111 -7.64 0.10 12.27
N VAL A 112 -6.78 0.67 11.42
CA VAL A 112 -5.74 -0.04 10.65
C VAL A 112 -4.51 0.84 10.54
N PHE A 113 -3.40 0.24 10.13
CA PHE A 113 -2.20 0.96 9.74
C PHE A 113 -2.20 1.15 8.22
N GLN A 114 -2.18 2.40 7.79
CA GLN A 114 -2.26 2.76 6.38
C GLN A 114 -1.60 4.11 6.11
N ALA A 115 -1.40 4.43 4.85
CA ALA A 115 -1.13 5.79 4.41
C ALA A 115 -2.43 6.53 4.08
N ILE A 116 -2.51 7.79 4.53
CA ILE A 116 -3.57 8.74 4.17
C ILE A 116 -2.91 9.97 3.57
N SER A 117 -3.30 10.31 2.35
CA SER A 117 -2.92 11.58 1.69
C SER A 117 -4.12 12.50 1.64
N VAL A 118 -3.89 13.80 1.70
CA VAL A 118 -4.95 14.80 1.81
C VAL A 118 -4.67 15.93 0.84
N ASP A 119 -5.71 16.34 0.12
CA ASP A 119 -5.77 17.64 -0.56
C ASP A 119 -6.50 18.61 0.37
N THR A 120 -5.74 19.54 0.97
CA THR A 120 -6.34 20.55 1.86
C THR A 120 -6.87 21.79 1.14
N SER A 121 -6.61 21.97 -0.16
CA SER A 121 -7.02 23.15 -0.93
C SER A 121 -8.53 23.36 -0.97
N LEU A 122 -9.31 22.28 -0.88
CA LEU A 122 -10.77 22.35 -0.79
C LEU A 122 -11.26 23.08 0.47
N ARG A 123 -10.49 23.04 1.57
CA ARG A 123 -10.83 23.76 2.81
C ARG A 123 -10.77 25.27 2.65
N ASP A 124 -9.87 25.76 1.81
CA ASP A 124 -9.73 27.20 1.56
C ASP A 124 -10.97 27.77 0.85
N ASN A 125 -11.73 26.91 0.17
CA ASN A 125 -13.00 27.24 -0.48
C ASN A 125 -14.22 26.99 0.41
N GLY A 126 -14.02 26.67 1.69
CA GLY A 126 -15.09 26.38 2.66
C GLY A 126 -15.64 24.95 2.61
N ASN A 127 -15.03 24.06 1.82
CA ASN A 127 -15.41 22.64 1.74
C ASN A 127 -14.60 21.79 2.74
N GLN A 128 -14.90 20.49 2.82
CA GLN A 128 -14.06 19.55 3.55
C GLN A 128 -12.83 19.18 2.70
N ALA A 129 -11.68 18.94 3.34
CA ALA A 129 -10.52 18.39 2.65
C ALA A 129 -10.85 17.02 2.02
N ALA A 130 -10.21 16.69 0.91
CA ALA A 130 -10.32 15.35 0.33
C ALA A 130 -9.27 14.43 0.95
N PHE A 131 -9.73 13.37 1.62
CA PHE A 131 -8.87 12.36 2.23
C PHE A 131 -8.81 11.14 1.32
N TYR A 132 -7.62 10.77 0.88
CA TYR A 132 -7.34 9.59 0.08
C TYR A 132 -6.78 8.48 0.96
N HIS A 133 -7.57 7.44 1.16
CA HIS A 133 -7.25 6.29 2.00
C HIS A 133 -6.70 5.15 1.16
N GLN A 134 -5.64 4.52 1.67
CA GLN A 134 -5.14 3.25 1.13
C GLN A 134 -6.10 2.09 1.44
N ALA A 135 -6.78 2.10 2.59
CA ALA A 135 -7.62 0.96 2.99
C ALA A 135 -8.90 0.83 2.14
N GLY A 136 -9.55 1.95 1.83
CA GLY A 136 -10.86 1.94 1.17
C GLY A 136 -11.78 3.08 1.63
N TYR A 137 -13.07 2.92 1.35
CA TYR A 137 -14.13 3.89 1.64
C TYR A 137 -14.76 3.65 3.01
N TYR A 138 -15.25 4.71 3.63
CA TYR A 138 -16.18 4.56 4.75
C TYR A 138 -17.52 4.00 4.29
N SER A 139 -18.17 3.22 5.17
CA SER A 139 -19.54 2.77 4.97
C SER A 139 -20.50 3.68 5.76
N ASP A 140 -20.95 4.78 5.15
CA ASP A 140 -21.65 5.87 5.84
C ASP A 140 -23.17 5.94 5.58
N GLY A 141 -23.76 4.92 4.98
CA GLY A 141 -25.23 4.71 4.96
C GLY A 141 -25.98 5.29 3.76
N ASP A 142 -25.37 6.15 2.95
CA ASP A 142 -26.05 6.74 1.78
C ASP A 142 -25.69 6.03 0.46
N ASN A 143 -24.43 5.61 0.26
CA ASN A 143 -23.98 4.97 -0.98
C ASN A 143 -23.14 3.70 -0.78
N VAL A 144 -22.29 3.62 0.27
CA VAL A 144 -21.49 2.43 0.59
C VAL A 144 -22.07 1.76 1.83
N THR A 145 -22.76 0.64 1.64
CA THR A 145 -23.45 -0.07 2.75
C THR A 145 -22.65 -1.25 3.31
N GLN A 146 -21.52 -1.58 2.68
CA GLN A 146 -20.62 -2.65 3.06
C GLN A 146 -19.17 -2.16 2.96
N PRO A 147 -18.24 -2.76 3.73
CA PRO A 147 -16.83 -2.39 3.67
C PRO A 147 -16.31 -2.56 2.23
N THR A 148 -15.82 -1.47 1.65
CA THR A 148 -15.35 -1.46 0.26
C THR A 148 -13.90 -1.04 0.23
N PHE A 149 -13.03 -1.99 -0.07
CA PHE A 149 -11.58 -1.78 -0.05
C PHE A 149 -11.09 -1.08 -1.31
N ALA A 150 -9.98 -0.34 -1.15
CA ALA A 150 -9.23 0.16 -2.28
C ALA A 150 -8.82 -0.99 -3.21
N PRO A 151 -8.90 -0.85 -4.55
CA PRO A 151 -8.45 -1.89 -5.46
C PRO A 151 -6.96 -2.20 -5.27
N LEU A 152 -6.64 -3.44 -4.88
CA LEU A 152 -5.28 -3.95 -4.87
C LEU A 152 -4.89 -4.42 -6.28
N LEU A 153 -3.91 -3.74 -6.86
CA LEU A 153 -3.49 -3.91 -8.25
C LEU A 153 -2.33 -4.91 -8.39
N ALA A 154 -1.48 -5.01 -7.37
CA ALA A 154 -0.40 -5.99 -7.30
C ALA A 154 -0.01 -6.28 -5.85
N SER A 155 0.52 -7.48 -5.59
CA SER A 155 1.15 -7.82 -4.32
C SER A 155 2.12 -8.98 -4.48
N GLY A 156 3.15 -9.04 -3.63
CA GLY A 156 4.12 -10.13 -3.66
C GLY A 156 5.36 -9.84 -2.82
N SER A 157 6.25 -10.82 -2.73
CA SER A 157 7.58 -10.68 -2.12
C SER A 157 8.62 -10.42 -3.20
N ALA A 158 9.14 -9.19 -3.24
CA ALA A 158 10.32 -8.88 -4.06
C ALA A 158 11.61 -9.39 -3.38
N ASP A 159 11.68 -9.27 -2.05
CA ASP A 159 12.79 -9.77 -1.24
C ASP A 159 12.32 -10.88 -0.29
N ALA A 160 13.24 -11.78 0.07
CA ALA A 160 12.96 -12.96 0.90
C ALA A 160 12.32 -12.66 2.27
N ASN A 161 12.54 -11.46 2.81
CA ASN A 161 12.04 -11.00 4.11
C ASN A 161 11.09 -9.80 3.97
N SER A 162 10.38 -9.69 2.84
CA SER A 162 9.48 -8.58 2.57
C SER A 162 8.16 -9.00 1.94
N TRP A 163 7.18 -8.13 2.06
CA TRP A 163 5.94 -8.19 1.30
C TRP A 163 5.57 -6.80 0.83
N SER A 164 5.19 -6.68 -0.44
CA SER A 164 4.80 -5.42 -1.06
C SER A 164 3.38 -5.49 -1.60
N THR A 165 2.70 -4.35 -1.57
CA THR A 165 1.38 -4.14 -2.15
C THR A 165 1.35 -2.87 -2.96
N LEU A 166 0.58 -2.85 -4.04
CA LEU A 166 0.23 -1.68 -4.81
C LEU A 166 -1.29 -1.57 -4.84
N SER A 167 -1.84 -0.49 -4.29
CA SER A 167 -3.27 -0.20 -4.33
C SER A 167 -3.57 1.15 -4.96
N LEU A 168 -4.76 1.26 -5.55
CA LEU A 168 -5.35 2.53 -5.94
C LEU A 168 -5.96 3.15 -4.70
N ALA A 169 -5.29 4.13 -4.08
CA ALA A 169 -5.87 4.84 -2.95
C ALA A 169 -7.16 5.54 -3.41
N VAL A 170 -8.12 5.67 -2.51
CA VAL A 170 -9.47 6.12 -2.84
C VAL A 170 -9.90 7.26 -1.96
N GLN A 171 -10.72 8.17 -2.48
CA GLN A 171 -11.32 9.19 -1.63
C GLN A 171 -12.25 8.50 -0.60
N ALA A 172 -12.04 8.76 0.69
CA ALA A 172 -12.66 8.00 1.79
C ALA A 172 -14.15 8.34 2.07
N ASP A 173 -14.57 9.56 1.76
CA ASP A 173 -15.92 10.11 1.94
C ASP A 173 -16.45 10.62 0.59
N THR A 174 -17.07 9.71 -0.17
CA THR A 174 -17.54 9.95 -1.54
C THR A 174 -18.66 10.96 -1.60
N ASN A 175 -19.32 11.27 -0.48
CA ASN A 175 -20.39 12.26 -0.41
C ASN A 175 -19.82 13.68 -0.28
N SER A 176 -18.76 13.84 0.52
CA SER A 176 -18.12 15.14 0.71
C SER A 176 -17.41 15.62 -0.54
N ASN A 177 -16.78 14.71 -1.31
CA ASN A 177 -15.97 15.09 -2.49
C ASN A 177 -16.13 14.11 -3.69
N PRO A 178 -17.35 13.92 -4.24
CA PRO A 178 -17.61 12.96 -5.33
C PRO A 178 -16.86 13.30 -6.63
N GLN A 179 -16.44 14.55 -6.81
CA GLN A 179 -15.73 15.03 -8.00
C GLN A 179 -14.23 14.70 -7.99
N GLN A 180 -13.70 14.17 -6.88
CA GLN A 180 -12.28 13.83 -6.75
C GLN A 180 -12.12 12.34 -6.38
N PRO A 181 -12.44 11.40 -7.30
CA PRO A 181 -12.53 9.98 -7.01
C PRO A 181 -11.21 9.35 -6.52
N SER A 182 -10.07 9.94 -6.94
CA SER A 182 -8.66 9.74 -6.53
C SER A 182 -7.76 9.61 -7.75
N GLY A 183 -6.52 10.07 -7.65
CA GLY A 183 -5.49 9.90 -8.67
C GLY A 183 -4.18 9.41 -8.05
N LEU A 184 -4.26 8.59 -7.01
CA LEU A 184 -3.10 8.17 -6.23
C LEU A 184 -2.89 6.65 -6.27
N LEU A 185 -1.69 6.22 -6.63
CA LEU A 185 -1.22 4.86 -6.39
C LEU A 185 -0.39 4.83 -5.11
N ASN A 186 -0.62 3.84 -4.27
CA ASN A 186 0.12 3.64 -3.04
C ASN A 186 0.83 2.29 -3.07
N TYR A 187 2.15 2.37 -3.08
CA TYR A 187 3.04 1.25 -2.87
C TYR A 187 3.36 1.17 -1.38
N GLN A 188 3.19 0.00 -0.78
CA GLN A 188 3.65 -0.27 0.57
C GLN A 188 4.57 -1.49 0.54
N ARG A 189 5.75 -1.39 1.14
CA ARG A 189 6.63 -2.54 1.45
C ARG A 189 6.77 -2.68 2.95
N THR A 190 6.42 -3.85 3.46
CA THR A 190 6.68 -4.29 4.83
C THR A 190 7.85 -5.25 4.81
N ARG A 191 8.94 -4.92 5.50
CA ARG A 191 10.18 -5.72 5.54
C ARG A 191 10.54 -6.08 6.97
N ASP A 192 10.83 -7.35 7.18
CA ASP A 192 11.28 -7.90 8.46
C ASP A 192 12.78 -7.69 8.63
N LEU A 193 13.18 -6.85 9.58
CA LEU A 193 14.59 -6.59 9.86
C LEU A 193 15.12 -7.36 11.07
N GLY A 194 14.34 -8.31 11.56
CA GLY A 194 14.62 -9.09 12.74
C GLY A 194 14.64 -8.28 14.03
N ASP A 195 14.70 -9.00 15.15
CA ASP A 195 14.78 -8.44 16.50
C ASP A 195 13.63 -7.49 16.87
N GLY A 196 12.42 -7.82 16.40
CA GLY A 196 11.22 -7.02 16.62
C GLY A 196 11.14 -5.76 15.76
N VAL A 197 12.05 -5.56 14.80
CA VAL A 197 12.06 -4.39 13.92
C VAL A 197 11.39 -4.68 12.59
N ILE A 198 10.40 -3.85 12.26
CA ILE A 198 9.63 -3.92 11.02
C ILE A 198 9.83 -2.60 10.29
N GLU A 199 10.38 -2.65 9.08
CA GLU A 199 10.44 -1.48 8.20
C GLU A 199 9.17 -1.40 7.36
N VAL A 200 8.57 -0.21 7.29
CA VAL A 200 7.46 0.07 6.39
C VAL A 200 7.83 1.27 5.53
N THR A 201 7.83 1.05 4.21
CA THR A 201 8.04 2.11 3.22
C THR A 201 6.77 2.30 2.42
N HIS A 202 6.27 3.54 2.36
CA HIS A 202 5.22 3.95 1.43
C HIS A 202 5.83 4.76 0.28
N SER A 203 5.45 4.46 -0.95
CA SER A 203 5.71 5.31 -2.10
C SER A 203 4.37 5.68 -2.75
N ILE A 204 4.06 6.96 -2.83
CA ILE A 204 2.77 7.49 -3.29
C ILE A 204 3.00 8.19 -4.62
N TYR A 205 2.43 7.63 -5.68
CA TYR A 205 2.48 8.23 -7.01
C TYR A 205 1.19 8.99 -7.29
N ASN A 206 1.31 10.29 -7.57
CA ASN A 206 0.18 11.11 -7.95
C ASN A 206 0.05 11.15 -9.48
N PHE A 207 -0.92 10.41 -10.02
CA PHE A 207 -1.30 10.46 -11.43
C PHE A 207 -2.59 11.26 -11.67
N GLY A 208 -3.16 11.88 -10.64
CA GLY A 208 -4.34 12.73 -10.74
C GLY A 208 -4.02 14.12 -11.28
N ASP A 209 -4.95 15.05 -11.05
CA ASP A 209 -4.87 16.42 -11.56
C ASP A 209 -4.70 17.47 -10.46
N HIS A 210 -4.71 17.03 -9.20
CA HIS A 210 -4.61 17.89 -8.02
C HIS A 210 -3.36 17.57 -7.22
N THR A 211 -2.82 18.58 -6.54
CA THR A 211 -1.73 18.38 -5.58
C THR A 211 -2.32 17.86 -4.28
N VAL A 212 -1.67 16.85 -3.69
CA VAL A 212 -1.91 16.46 -2.29
C VAL A 212 -0.79 17.03 -1.44
N ASP A 213 -1.13 17.71 -0.35
CA ASP A 213 -0.23 18.61 0.39
C ASP A 213 0.03 18.16 1.84
N PHE A 214 -0.67 17.11 2.28
CA PHE A 214 -0.60 16.63 3.63
C PHE A 214 -0.73 15.10 3.71
N HIS A 215 0.12 14.47 4.51
CA HIS A 215 0.16 13.01 4.64
C HIS A 215 0.26 12.56 6.09
N ASN A 216 -0.51 11.53 6.44
CA ASN A 216 -0.41 10.77 7.69
C ASN A 216 0.28 9.43 7.38
N LEU A 217 1.55 9.30 7.75
CA LEU A 217 2.45 8.22 7.33
C LEU A 217 3.28 7.65 8.49
N PRO A 218 2.75 6.67 9.24
CA PRO A 218 1.43 6.06 9.06
C PRO A 218 0.30 6.85 9.71
N TRP A 219 -0.93 6.59 9.28
CA TRP A 219 -2.11 6.61 10.14
C TRP A 219 -2.28 5.22 10.77
N GLY A 220 -2.49 5.15 12.07
CA GLY A 220 -2.85 3.90 12.73
C GLY A 220 -2.81 4.01 14.24
N GLY A 221 -2.66 2.89 14.93
CA GLY A 221 -2.57 2.88 16.38
C GLY A 221 -2.91 1.54 16.99
N VAL A 222 -3.18 1.54 18.29
CA VAL A 222 -3.14 0.35 19.12
C VAL A 222 -4.39 0.20 19.99
N ARG A 223 -4.66 -1.02 20.43
CA ARG A 223 -5.63 -1.31 21.49
C ARG A 223 -5.18 -0.67 22.79
N LYS A 224 -6.07 0.11 23.41
CA LYS A 224 -5.87 0.68 24.76
C LYS A 224 -5.73 -0.41 25.82
N THR A 225 -6.46 -1.52 25.64
CA THR A 225 -6.38 -2.66 26.58
C THR A 225 -5.02 -3.33 26.58
N GLU A 226 -4.23 -3.18 25.51
CA GLU A 226 -2.86 -3.66 25.47
C GLU A 226 -1.88 -2.53 25.83
N PHE A 227 -2.01 -1.36 25.20
CA PHE A 227 -1.08 -0.25 25.34
C PHE A 227 -1.80 1.09 25.56
N ASP A 228 -1.85 1.54 26.82
CA ASP A 228 -2.52 2.79 27.23
C ASP A 228 -1.56 3.91 27.67
N HIS A 229 -0.25 3.68 27.61
CA HIS A 229 0.75 4.70 27.89
C HIS A 229 1.36 5.22 26.59
N MET A 230 1.57 6.53 26.47
CA MET A 230 2.24 7.16 25.33
C MET A 230 3.61 7.68 25.77
N LEU A 231 4.67 7.13 25.20
CA LEU A 231 6.04 7.60 25.40
C LEU A 231 6.48 8.40 24.18
N VAL A 232 7.05 9.58 24.41
CA VAL A 232 7.65 10.40 23.35
C VAL A 232 9.11 10.64 23.69
N SER A 233 10.00 10.29 22.76
CA SER A 233 11.44 10.48 22.94
C SER A 233 11.81 11.95 23.12
N ASN A 234 12.83 12.23 23.93
CA ASN A 234 13.37 13.58 24.13
C ASN A 234 14.59 13.80 23.20
N PRO A 235 14.85 15.01 22.69
CA PRO A 235 15.98 15.28 21.78
C PRO A 235 17.37 14.88 22.30
N GLY A 236 17.54 14.79 23.63
CA GLY A 236 18.80 14.42 24.29
C GLY A 236 18.91 12.94 24.67
N GLY A 237 17.99 12.08 24.22
CA GLY A 237 17.85 10.70 24.65
C GLY A 237 16.80 10.49 25.76
N GLY A 238 16.44 9.23 26.00
CA GLY A 238 15.33 8.87 26.88
C GLY A 238 13.96 9.30 26.33
N PHE A 239 12.93 9.16 27.16
CA PHE A 239 11.55 9.55 26.82
C PHE A 239 10.83 10.29 27.96
N ALA A 240 9.67 10.85 27.62
CA ALA A 240 8.70 11.35 28.57
C ALA A 240 7.34 10.70 28.30
N GLU A 241 6.67 10.27 29.36
CA GLU A 241 5.28 9.86 29.29
C GLU A 241 4.39 11.08 29.00
N ARG A 242 3.41 10.91 28.12
CA ARG A 242 2.45 11.93 27.71
C ARG A 242 1.03 11.49 28.01
N GLU A 243 0.22 12.45 28.38
CA GLU A 243 -1.22 12.25 28.56
C GLU A 243 -1.89 11.92 27.22
N ILE A 244 -2.81 10.97 27.24
CA ILE A 244 -3.69 10.64 26.11
C ILE A 244 -5.06 11.29 26.38
N LYS A 245 -5.49 12.15 25.45
CA LYS A 245 -6.80 12.82 25.42
C LYS A 245 -7.50 12.51 24.11
N SER A 246 -8.77 12.89 23.98
CA SER A 246 -9.50 12.77 22.72
C SER A 246 -8.68 13.29 21.54
N PHE A 247 -8.49 12.47 20.50
CA PHE A 247 -7.76 12.85 19.29
C PHE A 247 -8.37 14.08 18.61
N GLY A 248 -9.68 14.28 18.75
CA GLY A 248 -10.38 15.48 18.27
C GLY A 248 -9.92 16.79 18.93
N GLU A 249 -9.26 16.73 20.09
CA GLU A 249 -8.67 17.88 20.77
C GLU A 249 -7.14 17.85 20.65
N PRO A 250 -6.56 18.55 19.65
CA PRO A 250 -5.13 18.41 19.34
C PRO A 250 -4.22 19.08 20.38
N LYS A 251 -4.75 19.89 21.30
CA LYS A 251 -3.94 20.68 22.23
C LYS A 251 -3.17 19.76 23.19
N GLY A 252 -1.85 19.85 23.12
CA GLY A 252 -0.95 19.06 23.97
C GLY A 252 -0.73 17.62 23.50
N GLN A 253 -1.23 17.25 22.32
CA GLN A 253 -1.10 15.90 21.74
C GLN A 253 -0.36 15.89 20.39
N VAL A 254 0.52 16.88 20.24
CA VAL A 254 1.33 17.09 19.05
C VAL A 254 2.72 17.51 19.49
N VAL A 255 3.74 16.92 18.88
CA VAL A 255 5.14 17.33 19.03
C VAL A 255 5.80 17.40 17.67
N LEU A 256 6.59 18.44 17.42
CA LEU A 256 7.39 18.54 16.19
C LEU A 256 8.48 17.46 16.19
N ALA A 257 8.82 16.91 15.02
CA ALA A 257 9.83 15.88 14.88
C ALA A 257 11.19 16.31 15.51
N GLU A 258 11.61 17.54 15.22
CA GLU A 258 12.82 18.19 15.75
C GLU A 258 12.88 18.31 17.29
N ASN A 259 11.73 18.18 17.96
CA ASN A 259 11.62 18.24 19.42
C ASN A 259 11.53 16.84 20.04
N THR A 260 11.91 15.80 19.29
CA THR A 260 12.00 14.41 19.74
C THR A 260 13.35 13.82 19.35
N ASN A 261 13.62 12.57 19.73
CA ASN A 261 14.72 11.78 19.16
C ASN A 261 14.25 10.89 17.99
N GLY A 262 13.13 11.24 17.36
CA GLY A 262 12.64 10.59 16.15
C GLY A 262 11.79 9.36 16.37
N TRP A 263 11.32 9.13 17.60
CA TRP A 263 10.39 8.05 17.88
C TRP A 263 9.39 8.37 19.00
N ALA A 264 8.28 7.64 18.99
CA ALA A 264 7.27 7.60 20.04
C ALA A 264 6.70 6.19 20.14
N ALA A 265 6.18 5.78 21.30
CA ALA A 265 5.68 4.43 21.51
C ALA A 265 4.37 4.42 22.28
N PHE A 266 3.52 3.44 21.98
CA PHE A 266 2.47 3.02 22.90
C PHE A 266 2.94 1.79 23.67
N THR A 267 2.77 1.81 24.99
CA THR A 267 3.31 0.79 25.89
C THR A 267 2.31 0.39 26.99
N GLU A 268 2.58 -0.73 27.66
CA GLU A 268 1.86 -1.19 28.87
C GLU A 268 2.14 -0.29 30.08
N GLY A 269 3.28 0.40 30.08
CA GLY A 269 3.77 1.23 31.18
C GLY A 269 5.09 1.92 30.82
N THR A 270 5.83 2.37 31.83
CA THR A 270 7.08 3.14 31.66
C THR A 270 8.33 2.40 32.18
N GLN A 271 8.18 1.21 32.77
CA GLN A 271 9.31 0.42 33.23
C GLN A 271 10.00 -0.23 32.03
N GLY A 272 11.32 -0.44 32.15
CA GLY A 272 12.13 -1.06 31.10
C GLY A 272 11.61 -2.42 30.60
N THR A 273 10.89 -3.16 31.45
CA THR A 273 10.30 -4.46 31.14
C THR A 273 8.87 -4.39 30.57
N ASP A 274 8.23 -3.22 30.60
CA ASP A 274 6.88 -3.04 30.07
C ASP A 274 6.93 -3.12 28.54
N ARG A 275 5.95 -3.78 27.92
CA ARG A 275 5.98 -4.05 26.48
C ARG A 275 5.34 -2.92 25.69
N GLY A 276 5.66 -2.82 24.42
CA GLY A 276 5.06 -1.83 23.54
C GLY A 276 5.40 -1.96 22.07
N LEU A 277 4.85 -1.01 21.32
CA LEU A 277 5.10 -0.79 19.90
C LEU A 277 5.54 0.66 19.70
N ALA A 278 6.78 0.84 19.26
CA ALA A 278 7.32 2.15 18.89
C ALA A 278 7.17 2.42 17.39
N TYR A 279 6.99 3.70 17.06
CA TYR A 279 7.06 4.28 15.73
C TYR A 279 8.33 5.10 15.65
N VAL A 280 9.20 4.78 14.70
CA VAL A 280 10.43 5.53 14.42
C VAL A 280 10.24 6.27 13.11
N PHE A 281 10.08 7.58 13.22
CA PHE A 281 9.69 8.47 12.12
C PHE A 281 10.78 9.50 11.75
N GLY A 282 11.88 9.53 12.51
CA GLY A 282 13.00 10.44 12.29
C GLY A 282 12.90 11.75 13.06
N ASN A 283 14.04 12.33 13.40
CA ASN A 283 14.14 13.48 14.32
C ASN A 283 14.36 14.82 13.62
N SER A 284 14.37 14.85 12.29
CA SER A 284 14.58 16.08 11.54
C SER A 284 13.87 16.03 10.20
N ASP A 285 13.51 17.20 9.71
CA ASP A 285 13.03 17.38 8.35
C ASP A 285 14.21 17.64 7.43
N THR A 286 14.43 16.77 6.46
CA THR A 286 15.59 16.84 5.57
C THR A 286 15.41 17.78 4.38
N HIS A 287 14.20 18.32 4.15
CA HIS A 287 13.86 19.08 2.96
C HIS A 287 13.23 20.46 3.24
N GLN A 288 13.41 21.07 4.42
CA GLN A 288 12.80 22.38 4.75
C GLN A 288 13.27 23.54 3.83
N SER A 289 14.37 23.36 3.09
CA SER A 289 14.82 24.32 2.07
C SER A 289 14.07 24.18 0.74
N GLU A 290 13.41 23.06 0.52
CA GLU A 290 12.65 22.77 -0.69
C GLU A 290 11.26 23.37 -0.61
N GLN A 291 10.76 23.92 -1.73
CA GLN A 291 9.43 24.55 -1.76
C GLN A 291 8.30 23.55 -1.54
N TRP A 292 8.53 22.28 -1.87
CA TRP A 292 7.53 21.22 -1.72
C TRP A 292 7.39 20.75 -0.28
N GLN A 293 8.27 21.12 0.65
CA GLN A 293 8.04 20.90 2.08
C GLN A 293 7.46 22.17 2.71
N THR A 294 6.13 22.22 2.82
CA THR A 294 5.41 23.44 3.19
C THR A 294 5.36 23.70 4.70
N ASN A 295 5.61 22.69 5.52
CA ASN A 295 5.65 22.83 6.99
C ASN A 295 6.52 21.76 7.67
N LYS A 296 6.74 21.93 8.97
CA LYS A 296 7.49 20.99 9.80
C LYS A 296 6.69 19.72 10.08
N SER A 297 7.36 18.57 10.02
CA SER A 297 6.74 17.29 10.35
C SER A 297 6.52 17.14 11.85
N SER A 298 5.54 16.33 12.24
CA SER A 298 5.17 16.18 13.65
C SER A 298 4.51 14.85 13.96
N TRP A 299 4.77 14.33 15.16
CA TRP A 299 4.02 13.23 15.74
C TRP A 299 2.77 13.76 16.43
N ARG A 300 1.62 13.13 16.15
CA ARG A 300 0.35 13.38 16.82
C ARG A 300 -0.18 12.07 17.40
N TRP A 301 -0.74 12.14 18.59
CA TRP A 301 -1.39 11.00 19.23
C TRP A 301 -2.75 11.40 19.82
N GLY A 302 -3.48 10.41 20.30
CA GLY A 302 -4.66 10.63 21.14
C GLY A 302 -5.57 9.41 21.20
N ASP A 303 -6.62 9.55 21.97
CA ASP A 303 -7.72 8.59 22.04
C ASP A 303 -8.61 8.76 20.80
N GLY A 304 -8.67 7.73 19.95
CA GLY A 304 -9.46 7.73 18.72
C GLY A 304 -10.97 7.89 18.96
N GLY A 305 -11.44 7.63 20.18
CA GLY A 305 -12.70 8.09 20.73
C GLY A 305 -13.97 7.50 20.11
N GLY A 306 -14.93 7.22 20.98
CA GLY A 306 -16.33 6.96 20.65
C GLY A 306 -17.12 6.87 21.95
N ASP A 307 -17.58 8.02 22.47
CA ASP A 307 -18.49 8.12 23.61
C ASP A 307 -19.93 8.10 23.11
N VAL A 308 -20.62 6.99 23.31
CA VAL A 308 -22.09 6.99 23.29
C VAL A 308 -22.53 6.90 24.74
N ILE A 309 -23.04 8.01 25.26
CA ILE A 309 -23.62 8.09 26.62
C ILE A 309 -22.55 7.79 27.71
N GLY A 310 -21.30 8.24 27.52
CA GLY A 310 -20.22 8.09 28.50
C GLY A 310 -19.66 6.67 28.64
N ILE A 311 -19.89 5.81 27.65
CA ILE A 311 -19.21 4.52 27.52
C ILE A 311 -18.14 4.68 26.43
N PRO A 312 -16.84 4.59 26.75
CA PRO A 312 -15.79 4.55 25.73
C PRO A 312 -15.88 3.22 24.98
N ILE A 313 -16.50 3.22 23.80
CA ILE A 313 -16.75 1.98 23.01
C ILE A 313 -15.53 1.61 22.15
N ARG A 314 -14.74 2.60 21.71
CA ARG A 314 -13.58 2.35 20.84
C ARG A 314 -12.32 2.12 21.67
N ASN A 315 -11.85 0.87 21.65
CA ASN A 315 -10.57 0.45 22.21
C ASN A 315 -9.41 0.83 21.27
N PHE A 316 -9.23 2.13 21.00
CA PHE A 316 -8.27 2.65 20.03
C PHE A 316 -7.53 3.89 20.53
N ASN A 317 -6.22 3.76 20.76
CA ASN A 317 -5.29 4.89 20.83
C ASN A 317 -4.65 5.07 19.44
N VAL A 318 -4.81 6.24 18.84
CA VAL A 318 -4.35 6.57 17.50
C VAL A 318 -3.04 7.35 17.56
N GLY A 319 -2.13 7.02 16.67
CA GLY A 319 -0.86 7.70 16.44
C GLY A 319 -0.66 7.97 14.96
N THR A 320 -0.12 9.14 14.63
CA THR A 320 0.25 9.44 13.25
C THR A 320 1.43 10.37 13.16
N PHE A 321 2.30 10.10 12.19
CA PHE A 321 3.34 11.03 11.79
C PHE A 321 2.85 11.85 10.60
N ARG A 322 2.78 13.16 10.82
CA ARG A 322 2.22 14.14 9.89
C ARG A 322 3.35 14.77 9.10
N ARG A 323 3.29 14.63 7.77
CA ARG A 323 4.18 15.28 6.81
C ARG A 323 3.39 16.30 6.00
N PHE A 324 3.97 17.48 5.82
CA PHE A 324 3.40 18.56 5.02
C PHE A 324 4.28 18.71 3.77
N VAL A 325 3.95 17.90 2.77
CA VAL A 325 4.73 17.73 1.54
C VAL A 325 3.75 17.80 0.38
N ASP A 326 4.04 18.67 -0.58
CA ASP A 326 3.27 18.79 -1.81
C ASP A 326 3.71 17.69 -2.78
N VAL A 327 2.80 16.81 -3.19
CA VAL A 327 3.00 15.81 -4.23
C VAL A 327 2.16 16.21 -5.43
N GLU A 328 2.82 16.77 -6.44
CA GLU A 328 2.17 17.30 -7.63
C GLU A 328 1.82 16.17 -8.61
N PRO A 329 0.91 16.37 -9.57
CA PRO A 329 0.71 15.45 -10.67
C PRO A 329 2.02 15.05 -11.36
N GLY A 330 2.30 13.75 -11.41
CA GLY A 330 3.50 13.16 -11.97
C GLY A 330 4.63 12.90 -10.97
N ASP A 331 4.47 13.29 -9.70
CA ASP A 331 5.45 13.05 -8.64
C ASP A 331 5.27 11.66 -8.00
N LEU A 332 6.40 11.05 -7.64
CA LEU A 332 6.46 9.91 -6.72
C LEU A 332 7.08 10.38 -5.40
N PHE A 333 6.34 10.28 -4.31
CA PHE A 333 6.80 10.63 -2.97
C PHE A 333 7.02 9.37 -2.14
N GLU A 334 8.21 9.19 -1.59
CA GLU A 334 8.54 8.06 -0.73
C GLU A 334 8.70 8.49 0.73
N SER A 335 8.28 7.62 1.64
CA SER A 335 8.43 7.79 3.08
C SER A 335 8.65 6.43 3.74
N ARG A 336 9.75 6.32 4.49
CA ARG A 336 10.11 5.15 5.30
C ARG A 336 10.00 5.46 6.78
N TYR A 337 9.44 4.52 7.52
CA TYR A 337 9.45 4.51 8.98
C TYR A 337 9.67 3.08 9.49
N PHE A 338 9.98 2.96 10.77
CA PHE A 338 10.11 1.65 11.42
C PHE A 338 9.08 1.49 12.52
N MET A 339 8.66 0.27 12.73
CA MET A 339 8.03 -0.17 13.97
C MET A 339 9.01 -1.01 14.76
N VAL A 340 9.07 -0.81 16.07
CA VAL A 340 9.90 -1.64 16.97
C VAL A 340 9.01 -2.22 18.05
N LEU A 341 8.95 -3.55 18.10
CA LEU A 341 8.21 -4.33 19.07
C LEU A 341 9.16 -4.90 20.12
N GLY A 342 8.79 -4.78 21.39
CA GLY A 342 9.52 -5.37 22.50
C GLY A 342 9.19 -4.70 23.83
N ASP A 343 10.03 -4.94 24.82
CA ASP A 343 10.02 -4.17 26.07
C ASP A 343 10.66 -2.77 25.88
N VAL A 344 10.36 -1.83 26.78
CA VAL A 344 10.83 -0.43 26.69
C VAL A 344 12.36 -0.34 26.58
N ASP A 345 13.10 -1.10 27.38
CA ASP A 345 14.57 -1.12 27.32
C ASP A 345 15.06 -1.60 25.94
N HIS A 346 14.45 -2.66 25.40
CA HIS A 346 14.73 -3.17 24.06
C HIS A 346 14.39 -2.14 22.97
N ILE A 347 13.24 -1.47 23.07
CA ILE A 347 12.82 -0.43 22.12
C ILE A 347 13.86 0.70 22.07
N GLU A 348 14.24 1.26 23.23
CA GLU A 348 15.19 2.37 23.29
C GLU A 348 16.55 1.98 22.72
N SER A 349 17.11 0.87 23.22
CA SER A 349 18.43 0.39 22.80
C SER A 349 18.47 0.00 21.32
N THR A 350 17.44 -0.67 20.80
CA THR A 350 17.38 -1.07 19.39
C THR A 350 17.34 0.13 18.46
N ILE A 351 16.58 1.18 18.81
CA ILE A 351 16.49 2.41 18.01
C ILE A 351 17.85 3.12 17.98
N GLU A 352 18.52 3.23 19.14
CA GLU A 352 19.82 3.87 19.26
C GLU A 352 20.94 3.08 18.57
N ASP A 353 21.10 1.79 18.91
CA ASP A 353 22.18 0.93 18.44
C ASP A 353 22.14 0.71 16.92
N ARG A 354 20.93 0.68 16.34
CA ARG A 354 20.73 0.53 14.90
C ARG A 354 20.58 1.85 14.15
N GLY A 355 20.59 2.99 14.86
CA GLY A 355 20.45 4.32 14.26
C GLY A 355 19.14 4.54 13.50
N LEU A 356 18.05 3.86 13.90
CA LEU A 356 16.82 3.80 13.09
C LEU A 356 16.20 5.18 12.84
N SER A 357 16.33 6.12 13.79
CA SER A 357 15.85 7.49 13.60
C SER A 357 16.55 8.24 12.46
N GLY A 358 17.82 7.91 12.15
CA GLY A 358 18.54 8.50 11.02
C GLY A 358 18.22 7.85 9.68
N GLU A 359 17.63 6.65 9.72
CA GLU A 359 17.30 5.83 8.55
C GLU A 359 15.83 5.97 8.14
N ALA A 360 15.00 6.53 9.03
CA ALA A 360 13.66 6.97 8.70
C ALA A 360 13.79 8.20 7.80
N MET A 361 13.19 8.14 6.61
CA MET A 361 13.43 9.12 5.56
C MET A 361 12.16 9.42 4.77
N TYR A 362 12.20 10.50 4.00
CA TYR A 362 11.22 10.80 2.98
C TYR A 362 11.88 11.63 1.88
N ASP A 363 11.44 11.45 0.64
CA ASP A 363 11.97 12.22 -0.49
C ASP A 363 11.00 12.17 -1.69
N LYS A 364 11.16 13.08 -2.64
CA LYS A 364 10.55 12.97 -3.98
C LYS A 364 11.48 12.16 -4.88
N ILE A 365 11.00 11.00 -5.32
CA ILE A 365 11.75 10.08 -6.18
C ILE A 365 11.47 10.40 -7.64
N ARG A 366 12.52 10.57 -8.43
CA ARG A 366 12.42 10.79 -9.87
C ARG A 366 12.85 9.55 -10.64
N ILE A 367 11.89 8.86 -11.25
CA ILE A 367 12.16 7.72 -12.14
C ILE A 367 12.18 8.23 -13.58
N ARG A 368 13.29 7.95 -14.28
CA ARG A 368 13.44 8.27 -15.71
C ARG A 368 13.14 7.04 -16.54
N GLU A 369 12.77 7.25 -17.80
CA GLU A 369 12.49 6.16 -18.76
C GLU A 369 13.61 5.11 -18.84
N GLN A 370 14.87 5.57 -18.86
CA GLN A 370 16.06 4.70 -18.93
C GLN A 370 16.31 3.87 -17.66
N ASP A 371 15.71 4.26 -16.53
CA ASP A 371 15.87 3.61 -15.22
C ASP A 371 14.67 2.68 -14.92
N ALA A 372 13.64 2.68 -15.78
CA ALA A 372 12.45 1.87 -15.64
C ALA A 372 12.51 0.62 -16.54
N SER A 373 12.31 -0.55 -15.94
CA SER A 373 12.05 -1.79 -16.68
C SER A 373 10.72 -1.70 -17.44
N THR A 374 10.53 -2.58 -18.43
CA THR A 374 9.34 -2.59 -19.28
C THR A 374 8.58 -3.90 -19.20
N LEU A 375 7.25 -3.82 -19.17
CA LEU A 375 6.34 -4.96 -19.29
C LEU A 375 5.88 -5.09 -20.74
N SER A 376 5.69 -6.32 -21.23
CA SER A 376 5.37 -6.59 -22.63
C SER A 376 3.99 -7.20 -22.78
N TRP A 377 3.16 -6.63 -23.66
CA TRP A 377 1.75 -6.97 -23.77
C TRP A 377 1.35 -7.39 -25.19
N ARG A 378 0.53 -8.43 -25.25
CA ARG A 378 -0.11 -8.90 -26.48
C ARG A 378 -1.63 -8.70 -26.39
N VAL A 379 -2.18 -8.11 -27.43
CA VAL A 379 -3.63 -7.95 -27.62
C VAL A 379 -4.12 -9.13 -28.45
N VAL A 380 -5.08 -9.87 -27.91
CA VAL A 380 -5.77 -10.95 -28.61
C VAL A 380 -7.22 -10.54 -28.80
N THR A 381 -7.72 -10.65 -30.02
CA THR A 381 -9.12 -10.39 -30.33
C THR A 381 -9.80 -11.71 -30.69
N ASP A 382 -10.87 -12.05 -29.98
CA ASP A 382 -11.71 -13.23 -30.28
C ASP A 382 -13.20 -12.87 -30.18
N ASN A 383 -13.96 -13.17 -31.23
CA ASN A 383 -15.41 -12.90 -31.33
C ASN A 383 -15.85 -11.47 -30.92
N GLY A 384 -15.02 -10.46 -31.19
CA GLY A 384 -15.31 -9.07 -30.83
C GLY A 384 -15.04 -8.71 -29.36
N SER A 385 -14.38 -9.60 -28.60
CA SER A 385 -13.80 -9.30 -27.29
C SER A 385 -12.28 -9.15 -27.41
N ILE A 386 -11.68 -8.32 -26.56
CA ILE A 386 -10.22 -8.21 -26.42
C ILE A 386 -9.79 -8.83 -25.11
N THR A 387 -8.65 -9.50 -25.16
CA THR A 387 -7.88 -9.88 -23.98
C THR A 387 -6.46 -9.37 -24.12
N VAL A 388 -5.95 -8.74 -23.07
CA VAL A 388 -4.55 -8.31 -23.00
C VAL A 388 -3.77 -9.31 -22.15
N LEU A 389 -2.70 -9.86 -22.72
CA LEU A 389 -1.88 -10.89 -22.10
C LEU A 389 -0.47 -10.36 -21.89
N GLU A 390 0.06 -10.54 -20.68
CA GLU A 390 1.48 -10.34 -20.45
C GLU A 390 2.27 -11.38 -21.24
N THR A 391 3.38 -10.94 -21.82
CA THR A 391 4.28 -11.77 -22.61
C THR A 391 5.66 -11.77 -21.97
N GLY A 392 6.28 -12.95 -21.92
CA GLY A 392 7.63 -13.08 -21.40
C GLY A 392 8.65 -12.29 -22.24
N VAL A 393 9.83 -12.09 -21.66
CA VAL A 393 10.94 -11.40 -22.33
C VAL A 393 11.26 -12.09 -23.68
N ASN A 394 11.41 -11.29 -24.74
CA ASN A 394 11.67 -11.73 -26.12
C ASN A 394 10.53 -12.49 -26.82
N VAL A 395 9.32 -12.50 -26.25
CA VAL A 395 8.12 -12.96 -26.96
C VAL A 395 7.52 -11.80 -27.76
N PRO A 396 6.97 -12.03 -28.97
CA PRO A 396 6.34 -10.97 -29.74
C PRO A 396 5.20 -10.31 -28.96
N SER A 397 5.26 -8.98 -28.89
CA SER A 397 4.31 -8.13 -28.19
C SER A 397 3.76 -7.07 -29.14
N ASN A 398 2.53 -6.62 -28.88
CA ASN A 398 1.92 -5.50 -29.60
C ASN A 398 2.49 -4.18 -29.07
N PHE A 399 2.63 -4.07 -27.74
CA PHE A 399 3.20 -2.90 -27.07
C PHE A 399 3.91 -3.28 -25.79
N ARG A 400 4.57 -2.29 -25.20
CA ARG A 400 5.20 -2.35 -23.89
C ARG A 400 4.81 -1.13 -23.07
N THR A 401 4.87 -1.26 -21.76
CA THR A 401 4.66 -0.19 -20.78
C THR A 401 5.85 -0.14 -19.84
N TYR A 402 6.04 0.98 -19.14
CA TYR A 402 7.00 1.01 -18.03
C TYR A 402 6.43 0.27 -16.82
N ALA A 403 7.27 -0.50 -16.12
CA ALA A 403 6.85 -1.20 -14.91
C ALA A 403 6.74 -0.25 -13.70
N LYS A 404 7.44 0.88 -13.75
CA LYS A 404 7.49 1.90 -12.70
C LYS A 404 6.92 3.22 -13.19
N PRO A 405 6.38 4.06 -12.30
CA PRO A 405 5.90 5.38 -12.67
C PRO A 405 7.07 6.30 -13.07
N VAL A 406 7.37 6.36 -14.36
CA VAL A 406 8.23 7.42 -14.91
C VAL A 406 7.57 8.77 -14.62
N SER A 407 8.34 9.80 -14.28
CA SER A 407 7.77 11.10 -13.92
C SER A 407 6.80 11.63 -14.99
N GLY A 408 5.59 11.99 -14.55
CA GLY A 408 4.50 12.48 -15.42
C GLY A 408 3.76 11.42 -16.24
N SER A 409 4.16 10.13 -16.15
CA SER A 409 3.43 9.04 -16.79
C SER A 409 2.03 8.84 -16.19
N LYS A 410 1.14 8.17 -16.92
CA LYS A 410 -0.15 7.73 -16.37
C LYS A 410 -0.19 6.20 -16.31
N PRO A 411 -0.79 5.62 -15.26
CA PRO A 411 -1.04 4.18 -15.22
C PRO A 411 -1.99 3.77 -16.35
N LEU A 412 -1.75 2.61 -16.97
CA LEU A 412 -2.66 1.99 -17.92
C LEU A 412 -3.40 0.86 -17.23
N PHE A 413 -4.70 1.04 -17.01
CA PHE A 413 -5.56 0.06 -16.38
C PHE A 413 -6.20 -0.88 -17.41
N LEU A 414 -6.34 -2.15 -17.02
CA LEU A 414 -7.26 -3.11 -17.62
C LEU A 414 -8.52 -3.14 -16.75
N LEU A 415 -9.65 -2.76 -17.31
CA LEU A 415 -10.95 -2.70 -16.65
C LEU A 415 -11.89 -3.75 -17.25
N GLU A 416 -12.74 -4.37 -16.43
CA GLU A 416 -13.81 -5.25 -16.90
C GLU A 416 -15.15 -4.75 -16.37
N ASP A 417 -16.18 -4.73 -17.21
CA ASP A 417 -17.53 -4.36 -16.80
C ASP A 417 -18.36 -5.56 -16.29
N THR A 418 -19.62 -5.30 -15.89
CA THR A 418 -20.55 -6.35 -15.43
C THR A 418 -20.99 -7.34 -16.50
N GLU A 419 -20.78 -7.04 -17.78
CA GLU A 419 -21.03 -7.93 -18.91
C GLU A 419 -19.79 -8.77 -19.27
N GLY A 420 -18.65 -8.57 -18.58
CA GLY A 420 -17.38 -9.25 -18.85
C GLY A 420 -16.61 -8.67 -20.02
N ARG A 421 -16.93 -7.45 -20.48
CA ARG A 421 -16.20 -6.76 -21.55
C ARG A 421 -15.00 -6.04 -20.96
N GLN A 422 -13.85 -6.17 -21.64
CA GLN A 422 -12.60 -5.59 -21.20
C GLN A 422 -12.26 -4.30 -21.96
N TYR A 423 -11.73 -3.32 -21.22
CA TYR A 423 -11.32 -2.02 -21.71
C TYR A 423 -9.94 -1.65 -21.17
N LEU A 424 -9.19 -0.87 -21.95
CA LEU A 424 -8.01 -0.18 -21.45
C LEU A 424 -8.36 1.29 -21.21
N SER A 425 -7.81 1.86 -20.14
CA SER A 425 -7.91 3.29 -19.89
C SER A 425 -6.75 3.78 -19.01
N VAL A 426 -6.44 5.07 -19.11
CA VAL A 426 -5.56 5.76 -18.17
C VAL A 426 -6.33 6.39 -17.00
N ASP A 427 -7.66 6.33 -17.07
CA ASP A 427 -8.58 6.73 -16.02
C ASP A 427 -9.11 5.46 -15.33
N ALA A 428 -8.83 5.38 -14.02
CA ALA A 428 -9.25 4.25 -13.20
C ALA A 428 -10.78 4.13 -13.08
N TYR A 429 -11.54 5.14 -13.50
CA TYR A 429 -12.98 5.25 -13.37
C TYR A 429 -13.68 5.38 -14.73
N ALA A 430 -12.99 5.07 -15.83
CA ALA A 430 -13.54 5.26 -17.18
C ALA A 430 -14.85 4.50 -17.49
N ILE A 431 -15.17 3.43 -16.74
CA ILE A 431 -16.43 2.69 -16.89
C ILE A 431 -17.57 3.33 -16.08
N SER A 432 -17.25 4.03 -14.99
CA SER A 432 -18.24 4.56 -14.05
C SER A 432 -17.79 5.86 -13.42
N ASP A 433 -18.67 6.87 -13.46
CA ASP A 433 -18.42 8.18 -12.84
C ASP A 433 -18.17 8.09 -11.32
N PHE A 434 -18.56 6.97 -10.70
CA PHE A 434 -18.31 6.69 -9.30
C PHE A 434 -17.27 5.58 -9.15
N PRO A 435 -16.31 5.75 -8.23
CA PRO A 435 -15.37 4.69 -7.90
C PRO A 435 -15.97 3.34 -7.53
N TRP A 436 -17.23 3.35 -7.09
CA TRP A 436 -18.03 2.20 -6.76
C TRP A 436 -19.43 2.29 -7.41
N GLY A 437 -19.52 2.52 -8.72
CA GLY A 437 -20.82 2.47 -9.41
C GLY A 437 -21.40 1.05 -9.58
N GLY A 438 -20.66 0.01 -9.15
CA GLY A 438 -21.02 -1.39 -9.37
C GLY A 438 -20.87 -1.86 -10.84
N GLU A 439 -20.40 -0.97 -11.72
CA GLU A 439 -20.28 -1.24 -13.15
C GLU A 439 -18.94 -1.88 -13.53
N THR A 440 -17.90 -1.69 -12.71
CA THR A 440 -16.58 -2.32 -12.89
C THR A 440 -16.44 -3.55 -11.99
N THR A 441 -16.14 -4.71 -12.57
CA THR A 441 -15.98 -6.00 -11.87
C THR A 441 -14.52 -6.38 -11.67
N TYR A 442 -13.60 -5.85 -12.48
CA TYR A 442 -12.17 -6.08 -12.36
C TYR A 442 -11.38 -4.82 -12.72
N LYS A 443 -10.25 -4.64 -12.03
CA LYS A 443 -9.26 -3.59 -12.29
C LYS A 443 -7.86 -4.16 -12.09
N GLY A 444 -7.05 -4.14 -13.14
CA GLY A 444 -5.64 -4.50 -13.11
C GLY A 444 -4.77 -3.37 -13.65
N LEU A 445 -3.49 -3.35 -13.27
CA LEU A 445 -2.52 -2.40 -13.79
C LEU A 445 -1.62 -3.09 -14.82
N LEU A 446 -1.52 -2.50 -16.02
CA LEU A 446 -0.63 -2.96 -17.08
C LEU A 446 0.71 -2.23 -17.09
N GLY A 447 0.97 -1.33 -16.14
CA GLY A 447 2.16 -0.47 -16.08
C GLY A 447 1.84 0.97 -16.46
N PHE A 448 2.83 1.71 -16.94
CA PHE A 448 2.75 3.15 -17.17
C PHE A 448 3.03 3.52 -18.63
N VAL A 449 2.27 4.50 -19.12
CA VAL A 449 2.33 5.07 -20.47
C VAL A 449 2.57 6.58 -20.38
N LEU A 450 3.06 7.18 -21.46
CA LEU A 450 3.42 8.60 -21.46
C LEU A 450 2.41 9.44 -22.24
N PRO A 451 2.01 10.61 -21.72
CA PRO A 451 1.45 11.68 -22.53
C PRO A 451 2.36 12.06 -23.70
N SER A 452 1.79 12.43 -24.83
CA SER A 452 2.55 12.72 -26.06
C SER A 452 3.49 13.92 -25.95
N ASP A 453 3.22 14.87 -25.06
CA ASP A 453 4.06 16.02 -24.75
C ASP A 453 5.28 15.67 -23.88
N LEU A 454 5.25 14.53 -23.17
CA LEU A 454 6.37 14.01 -22.39
C LEU A 454 7.22 12.97 -23.14
N ALA A 455 6.66 12.35 -24.17
CA ALA A 455 7.38 11.39 -24.99
C ALA A 455 8.42 12.07 -25.90
N GLY A 456 9.64 11.54 -25.93
CA GLY A 456 10.67 12.07 -26.81
C GLY A 456 10.30 11.92 -28.30
N GLU A 457 10.52 12.95 -29.12
CA GLU A 457 10.13 13.00 -30.55
C GLU A 457 10.66 11.81 -31.40
N ASN A 458 11.73 11.13 -30.95
CA ASN A 458 12.36 10.01 -31.66
C ASN A 458 12.29 8.69 -30.88
N GLY A 459 11.49 8.61 -29.81
CA GLY A 459 11.38 7.38 -29.04
C GLY A 459 10.52 6.32 -29.73
N PRO A 460 10.67 5.04 -29.35
CA PRO A 460 9.95 3.94 -29.97
C PRO A 460 8.52 3.88 -29.42
N TYR A 461 7.70 4.88 -29.70
CA TYR A 461 6.34 4.98 -29.17
C TYR A 461 5.28 4.60 -30.20
N VAL A 462 4.14 4.14 -29.69
CA VAL A 462 2.92 3.85 -30.46
C VAL A 462 1.73 4.45 -29.73
N ASP A 463 0.83 5.06 -30.49
CA ASP A 463 -0.42 5.61 -29.99
C ASP A 463 -1.37 4.47 -29.57
N LEU A 464 -1.86 4.52 -28.33
CA LEU A 464 -2.81 3.53 -27.78
C LEU A 464 -4.10 3.45 -28.61
N GLU A 465 -4.61 4.58 -29.10
CA GLU A 465 -5.80 4.61 -29.96
C GLU A 465 -5.56 3.88 -31.29
N SER A 466 -4.35 4.00 -31.84
CA SER A 466 -3.98 3.32 -33.07
C SER A 466 -3.76 1.81 -32.90
N LEU A 467 -3.42 1.38 -31.68
CA LEU A 467 -3.07 0.01 -31.36
C LEU A 467 -4.29 -0.87 -31.12
N LEU A 468 -5.38 -0.27 -30.65
CA LEU A 468 -6.58 -0.96 -30.22
C LEU A 468 -7.72 -0.70 -31.20
N PRO A 469 -8.54 -1.71 -31.54
CA PRO A 469 -9.76 -1.48 -32.30
C PRO A 469 -10.66 -0.44 -31.62
N ASN A 470 -11.50 0.24 -32.41
CA ASN A 470 -12.40 1.28 -31.90
C ASN A 470 -13.28 0.76 -30.75
N GLY A 471 -13.32 1.51 -29.64
CA GLY A 471 -14.18 1.26 -28.49
C GLY A 471 -13.56 0.45 -27.35
N PHE A 472 -12.32 -0.04 -27.50
CA PHE A 472 -11.63 -0.79 -26.43
C PHE A 472 -10.69 0.06 -25.59
N TYR A 473 -10.22 1.19 -26.11
CA TYR A 473 -9.53 2.20 -25.33
C TYR A 473 -10.52 3.31 -24.97
N LEU A 474 -10.74 3.50 -23.67
CA LEU A 474 -11.59 4.57 -23.14
C LEU A 474 -10.68 5.75 -22.77
N ASN A 475 -10.51 6.66 -23.72
CA ASN A 475 -9.80 7.91 -23.49
C ASN A 475 -10.76 8.95 -22.88
N SER A 476 -10.67 9.18 -21.57
CA SER A 476 -11.50 10.17 -20.89
C SER A 476 -11.05 11.61 -21.14
N ASP A 477 -9.81 11.82 -21.59
CA ASP A 477 -9.30 13.12 -22.05
C ASP A 477 -8.79 13.05 -23.50
N GLN A 478 -9.70 13.31 -24.44
CA GLN A 478 -9.38 13.32 -25.87
C GLN A 478 -8.41 14.45 -26.29
N SER A 479 -8.07 15.38 -25.40
CA SER A 479 -7.08 16.41 -25.69
C SER A 479 -5.63 15.92 -25.56
N VAL A 480 -5.42 14.78 -24.90
CA VAL A 480 -4.10 14.19 -24.67
C VAL A 480 -4.00 12.84 -25.38
N THR A 481 -3.01 12.71 -26.25
CA THR A 481 -2.67 11.42 -26.86
C THR A 481 -1.76 10.63 -25.92
N MET A 482 -2.13 9.39 -25.62
CA MET A 482 -1.35 8.52 -24.73
C MET A 482 -0.54 7.51 -25.53
N LEU A 483 0.75 7.43 -25.20
CA LEU A 483 1.75 6.69 -25.94
C LEU A 483 2.31 5.53 -25.10
N ALA A 484 2.23 4.33 -25.66
CA ALA A 484 2.94 3.16 -25.16
C ALA A 484 4.27 2.97 -25.91
N LEU A 485 5.14 2.13 -25.38
CA LEU A 485 6.34 1.70 -26.10
C LEU A 485 5.97 0.68 -27.18
N SER A 486 6.56 0.78 -28.36
CA SER A 486 6.33 -0.16 -29.46
C SER A 486 6.78 -1.56 -29.05
N GLY A 487 5.97 -2.57 -29.38
CA GLY A 487 6.31 -3.98 -29.20
C GLY A 487 7.38 -4.46 -30.18
N ASN A 488 7.88 -5.67 -29.94
CA ASN A 488 8.89 -6.28 -30.82
C ASN A 488 8.17 -7.11 -31.90
N SER A 489 7.92 -6.51 -33.07
CA SER A 489 7.01 -6.99 -34.13
C SER A 489 7.49 -8.22 -34.93
N ALA A 490 8.43 -9.02 -34.42
CA ALA A 490 8.94 -10.17 -35.15
C ALA A 490 8.11 -11.43 -34.85
N VAL A 491 7.11 -11.76 -35.69
CA VAL A 491 6.70 -13.10 -36.19
C VAL A 491 5.18 -13.15 -36.49
N PRO A 492 4.74 -13.81 -37.60
CA PRO A 492 3.35 -13.77 -38.10
C PRO A 492 2.33 -14.39 -37.15
N GLU A 493 1.04 -14.15 -37.44
CA GLU A 493 -0.08 -14.74 -36.71
C GLU A 493 0.13 -16.24 -36.41
N PRO A 494 -0.08 -16.70 -35.17
CA PRO A 494 0.06 -18.10 -34.85
C PRO A 494 -1.04 -18.88 -35.58
N SER A 495 -0.65 -19.87 -36.38
CA SER A 495 -1.60 -20.92 -36.79
C SER A 495 -2.26 -21.52 -35.54
N GLY A 496 -3.55 -21.82 -35.60
CA GLY A 496 -4.46 -22.15 -34.47
C GLY A 496 -4.03 -23.24 -33.47
N TRP A 497 -2.87 -23.85 -33.65
CA TRP A 497 -2.25 -24.80 -32.70
C TRP A 497 -1.60 -24.12 -31.48
N ALA A 498 -1.13 -22.87 -31.58
CA ALA A 498 -0.50 -22.18 -30.44
C ALA A 498 -1.52 -21.78 -29.35
N LEU A 499 -2.77 -21.50 -29.74
CA LEU A 499 -3.88 -21.24 -28.82
C LEU A 499 -4.22 -22.46 -27.93
N LEU A 500 -4.00 -23.69 -28.45
CA LEU A 500 -4.35 -24.92 -27.74
C LEU A 500 -3.39 -25.26 -26.59
N LEU A 501 -2.11 -24.90 -26.71
CA LEU A 501 -1.09 -25.16 -25.68
C LEU A 501 -1.17 -24.18 -24.51
N PHE A 502 -1.64 -22.94 -24.73
CA PHE A 502 -1.85 -21.96 -23.66
C PHE A 502 -3.13 -22.21 -22.85
N ALA A 503 -4.20 -22.73 -23.48
CA ALA A 503 -5.40 -23.15 -22.78
C ALA A 503 -5.12 -24.27 -21.74
N LEU A 504 -4.13 -25.13 -21.98
CA LEU A 504 -3.74 -26.18 -21.03
C LEU A 504 -3.04 -25.65 -19.77
N ARG A 505 -2.39 -24.48 -19.81
CA ARG A 505 -1.74 -23.88 -18.64
C ARG A 505 -2.77 -23.35 -17.63
N TYR A 506 -3.90 -22.85 -18.10
CA TYR A 506 -5.03 -22.39 -17.27
C TYR A 506 -5.93 -23.53 -16.76
N LEU A 507 -5.90 -24.72 -17.37
CA LEU A 507 -6.59 -25.90 -16.86
C LEU A 507 -5.87 -26.56 -15.66
N LEU A 508 -4.58 -26.27 -15.46
CA LEU A 508 -3.76 -26.84 -14.37
C LEU A 508 -3.65 -25.95 -13.13
N PHE A 509 -4.13 -24.70 -13.20
CA PHE A 509 -4.35 -23.84 -12.03
C PHE A 509 -5.84 -23.52 -11.94
N PRO A 510 -6.60 -24.14 -11.03
CA PRO A 510 -8.02 -23.88 -10.95
C PRO A 510 -8.24 -22.43 -10.48
N VAL A 511 -8.82 -21.62 -11.36
CA VAL A 511 -9.59 -20.43 -10.98
C VAL A 511 -10.61 -20.90 -9.94
N ARG A 512 -10.37 -20.55 -8.67
CA ARG A 512 -11.31 -20.84 -7.58
C ARG A 512 -12.65 -20.18 -7.92
N ASN A 513 -13.70 -20.99 -7.96
CA ASN A 513 -15.10 -20.58 -7.92
C ASN A 513 -15.29 -19.44 -6.90
N ARG A 514 -15.45 -18.20 -7.37
CA ARG A 514 -16.06 -17.14 -6.56
C ARG A 514 -17.57 -17.32 -6.65
N LYS A 515 -18.17 -17.69 -5.52
CA LYS A 515 -19.61 -17.58 -5.32
C LYS A 515 -19.99 -16.12 -5.54
N ARG A 516 -21.04 -15.91 -6.33
CA ARG A 516 -21.76 -14.64 -6.43
C ARG A 516 -22.18 -14.21 -5.02
N CYS A 517 -21.81 -13.01 -4.61
CA CYS A 517 -22.47 -12.30 -3.52
C CYS A 517 -23.33 -11.21 -4.15
N CYS A 518 -24.64 -11.33 -3.92
CA CYS A 518 -25.54 -10.19 -3.88
C CYS A 518 -25.33 -9.42 -2.56
#